data_AF-A0A9N9SGE7-F1
#
_entry.id   AF-A0A9N9SGE7-F1
#
_cell.length_a   1.000
_cell.length_b   1.000
_cell.length_c   1.000
_cell.angle_alpha   90.00
_cell.angle_beta   90.00
_cell.angle_gamma   90.00
#
_symmetry.space_group_name_H-M   'P 1'
#
loop_
_entity.id
_entity.type
_entity.pdbx_description
1 polymer ?
#
loop_
_entity_poly.entity_id
_entity_poly.type
_entity_poly.pdbx_seq_one_letter_code
_entity_poly.pdbx_strand_id
1 'polypeptide(L)'
;MLKNNDNTILKIKLLNPLLEGEHSLEMSVSQFLEGLPSYNENNFTKFHVDNSTRTPSKRPSVYVPTKDYPSEQIIVTEKTSILLKYMQQHWDKKYNNKKRDLSPQSHEPPKKRLRTDGSRETSLNDY
;
A
#
# COMPACT_ATOMS: atom_id res chain seq x y z
N MET A 1 -67.17 -18.32 -13.26
CA MET A 1 -66.63 -17.42 -14.30
C MET A 1 -66.49 -16.03 -13.72
N LEU A 2 -65.36 -15.35 -14.01
CA LEU A 2 -65.01 -13.93 -13.72
C LEU A 2 -64.90 -13.59 -12.21
N LYS A 3 -63.76 -13.70 -11.52
CA LYS A 3 -62.47 -13.00 -11.66
C LYS A 3 -62.60 -11.48 -11.92
N ASN A 4 -62.15 -10.71 -10.92
CA ASN A 4 -61.60 -9.35 -10.95
C ASN A 4 -62.59 -8.18 -10.86
N ASN A 5 -62.57 -7.47 -9.73
CA ASN A 5 -62.43 -6.00 -9.80
C ASN A 5 -61.86 -5.35 -8.52
N ASP A 6 -60.67 -5.77 -8.08
CA ASP A 6 -59.89 -5.04 -7.06
C ASP A 6 -58.87 -4.07 -7.72
N ASN A 7 -59.26 -3.41 -8.80
CA ASN A 7 -58.38 -2.53 -9.60
C ASN A 7 -58.40 -1.04 -9.19
N THR A 8 -59.04 -0.67 -8.08
CA THR A 8 -59.13 0.74 -7.68
C THR A 8 -58.10 1.14 -6.62
N ILE A 9 -57.63 0.21 -5.78
CA ILE A 9 -56.64 0.51 -4.73
C ILE A 9 -55.19 0.34 -5.21
N LEU A 10 -54.96 -0.46 -6.26
CA LEU A 10 -53.64 -0.57 -6.90
C LEU A 10 -53.35 0.53 -7.92
N LYS A 11 -54.27 1.50 -8.12
CA LYS A 11 -54.08 2.63 -9.04
C LYS A 11 -53.69 3.94 -8.34
N ILE A 12 -53.85 4.05 -7.03
CA ILE A 12 -53.55 5.28 -6.28
C ILE A 12 -52.11 5.29 -5.73
N LYS A 13 -51.48 4.12 -5.53
CA LYS A 13 -50.05 4.04 -5.17
C LYS A 13 -49.09 3.84 -6.36
N LEU A 14 -49.61 3.75 -7.59
CA LEU A 14 -48.82 3.51 -8.80
C LEU A 14 -48.76 4.72 -9.74
N LEU A 15 -49.30 5.87 -9.35
CA LEU A 15 -49.49 7.04 -10.22
C LEU A 15 -49.05 8.35 -9.57
N ASN A 16 -48.01 8.30 -8.73
CA ASN A 16 -47.22 9.47 -8.36
C ASN A 16 -45.72 9.14 -8.41
N PRO A 17 -45.11 9.24 -9.60
CA PRO A 17 -43.75 9.74 -9.72
C PRO A 17 -43.71 10.95 -10.66
N LEU A 18 -44.66 11.88 -10.50
CA LEU A 18 -44.73 13.12 -11.28
C LEU A 18 -44.89 14.31 -10.34
N LEU A 19 -43.87 14.57 -9.54
CA LEU A 19 -43.53 15.87 -8.98
C LEU A 19 -42.09 15.78 -8.43
N GLU A 20 -41.20 16.46 -9.14
CA GLU A 20 -39.73 16.47 -9.04
C GLU A 20 -39.02 15.40 -9.90
N GLY A 21 -38.18 15.89 -10.81
CA GLY A 21 -37.77 15.21 -12.03
C GLY A 21 -37.02 13.90 -11.83
N GLU A 22 -37.51 12.87 -12.51
CA GLU A 22 -36.81 11.64 -12.84
C GLU A 22 -35.51 11.96 -13.61
N HIS A 23 -34.43 12.24 -12.89
CA HIS A 23 -33.09 12.00 -13.40
C HIS A 23 -32.86 10.50 -13.30
N SER A 24 -32.94 9.81 -14.44
CA SER A 24 -32.22 8.56 -14.63
C SER A 24 -30.82 8.72 -14.03
N LEU A 25 -30.43 7.86 -13.07
CA LEU A 25 -29.10 7.79 -12.46
C LEU A 25 -28.04 7.29 -13.47
N GLU A 26 -28.08 7.81 -14.70
CA GLU A 26 -26.91 7.81 -15.55
C GLU A 26 -26.03 8.95 -15.05
N MET A 27 -25.05 8.61 -14.21
CA MET A 27 -24.02 9.57 -13.85
C MET A 27 -23.34 10.03 -15.14
N SER A 28 -23.35 11.33 -15.38
CA SER A 28 -22.60 11.88 -16.50
C SER A 28 -21.11 11.59 -16.31
N VAL A 29 -20.40 11.32 -17.40
CA VAL A 29 -18.94 11.14 -17.36
C VAL A 29 -18.25 12.34 -16.70
N SER A 30 -18.76 13.55 -16.88
CA SER A 30 -18.27 14.76 -16.20
C SER A 30 -18.38 14.67 -14.68
N GLN A 31 -19.53 14.24 -14.16
CA GLN A 31 -19.75 14.11 -12.72
C GLN A 31 -18.90 13.00 -12.10
N PHE A 32 -18.61 11.95 -12.86
CA PHE A 32 -17.65 10.91 -12.46
C PHE A 32 -16.20 11.43 -12.41
N LEU A 33 -15.86 12.40 -13.25
CA LEU A 33 -14.53 13.01 -13.33
C LEU A 33 -14.35 14.23 -12.41
N GLU A 34 -15.38 14.63 -11.66
CA GLU A 34 -15.27 15.67 -10.65
C GLU A 34 -14.44 15.20 -9.45
N GLY A 35 -13.70 16.12 -8.83
CA GLY A 35 -12.97 15.86 -7.58
C GLY A 35 -11.70 15.01 -7.72
N LEU A 36 -11.09 14.94 -8.92
CA LEU A 36 -9.79 14.30 -9.09
C LEU A 36 -8.72 14.91 -8.14
N PRO A 37 -7.79 14.10 -7.59
CA PRO A 37 -6.78 14.59 -6.67
C PRO A 37 -5.94 15.73 -7.26
N SER A 38 -5.80 16.80 -6.48
CA SER A 38 -4.92 17.93 -6.78
C SER A 38 -3.95 18.13 -5.64
N TYR A 39 -2.66 17.89 -5.89
CA TYR A 39 -1.60 18.18 -4.90
C TYR A 39 -1.40 19.69 -4.72
N ASN A 40 -1.58 20.45 -5.80
CA ASN A 40 -1.51 21.91 -5.82
C ASN A 40 -2.31 22.43 -7.01
N GLU A 41 -3.36 23.20 -6.73
CA GLU A 41 -4.26 23.78 -7.73
C GLU A 41 -3.52 24.63 -8.77
N ASN A 42 -2.38 25.22 -8.40
CA ASN A 42 -1.60 26.09 -9.28
C ASN A 42 -0.71 25.35 -10.30
N ASN A 43 -0.54 24.03 -10.20
CA ASN A 43 0.42 23.29 -11.03
C ASN A 43 0.18 23.43 -12.55
N PHE A 44 -1.09 23.61 -12.96
CA PHE A 44 -1.47 23.65 -14.37
C PHE A 44 -2.26 24.90 -14.77
N THR A 45 -2.56 25.82 -13.85
CA THR A 45 -3.37 27.03 -14.13
C THR A 45 -2.73 27.98 -15.14
N LYS A 46 -1.39 27.93 -15.26
CA LYS A 46 -0.61 28.77 -16.19
C LYS A 46 -0.08 28.02 -17.41
N PHE A 47 -0.43 26.75 -17.56
CA PHE A 47 0.05 25.94 -18.68
C PHE A 47 -0.60 26.43 -19.99
N HIS A 48 0.22 26.69 -21.02
CA HIS A 48 -0.25 27.17 -22.32
C HIS A 48 0.52 26.45 -23.45
N VAL A 49 -0.22 25.84 -24.37
CA VAL A 49 0.34 24.98 -25.43
C VAL A 49 1.04 25.81 -26.53
N ASP A 50 0.59 27.03 -26.79
CA ASP A 50 1.07 27.80 -27.96
C ASP A 50 2.46 28.43 -27.76
N ASN A 51 3.00 28.39 -26.53
CA ASN A 51 4.36 28.85 -26.27
C ASN A 51 5.45 27.84 -26.69
N SER A 52 5.08 26.69 -27.28
CA SER A 52 6.00 25.55 -27.50
C SER A 52 5.96 24.91 -28.90
N THR A 53 5.32 25.50 -29.91
CA THR A 53 5.30 24.93 -31.28
C THR A 53 6.47 25.37 -32.18
N ARG A 54 7.38 26.23 -31.70
CA ARG A 54 8.55 26.69 -32.50
C ARG A 54 9.93 26.48 -31.89
N THR A 55 10.04 25.91 -30.70
CA THR A 55 11.35 25.54 -30.14
C THR A 55 11.47 24.02 -30.14
N PRO A 56 12.47 23.42 -30.81
CA PRO A 56 12.71 21.99 -30.68
C PRO A 56 12.90 21.70 -29.19
N SER A 57 11.98 20.92 -28.63
CA SER A 57 12.06 20.21 -27.35
C SER A 57 13.36 20.47 -26.61
N LYS A 58 13.38 21.49 -25.73
CA LYS A 58 14.51 21.73 -24.83
C LYS A 58 14.61 20.50 -23.94
N ARG A 59 15.45 19.55 -24.34
CA ARG A 59 15.77 18.38 -23.52
C ARG A 59 16.16 18.92 -22.14
N PRO A 60 15.66 18.34 -21.03
CA PRO A 60 16.12 18.71 -19.71
C PRO A 60 17.65 18.71 -19.68
N SER A 61 18.22 19.72 -19.03
CA SER A 61 19.67 19.80 -18.89
C SER A 61 20.20 18.54 -18.22
N VAL A 62 21.29 17.99 -18.74
CA VAL A 62 21.94 16.82 -18.15
C VAL A 62 22.59 17.21 -16.82
N TYR A 63 22.32 16.46 -15.75
CA TYR A 63 22.99 16.64 -14.48
C TYR A 63 24.44 16.13 -14.58
N VAL A 64 25.41 17.02 -14.30
CA VAL A 64 26.83 16.69 -14.23
C VAL A 64 27.27 16.83 -12.77
N PRO A 65 27.53 15.73 -12.04
CA PRO A 65 28.03 15.78 -10.67
C PRO A 65 29.41 16.45 -10.63
N THR A 66 29.60 17.44 -9.74
CA THR A 66 30.88 18.15 -9.55
C THR A 66 31.53 17.89 -8.20
N LYS A 67 30.82 17.21 -7.30
CA LYS A 67 31.25 16.87 -5.95
C LYS A 67 30.87 15.42 -5.66
N ASP A 68 31.79 14.72 -5.01
CA ASP A 68 31.54 13.36 -4.54
C ASP A 68 30.93 13.39 -3.14
N TYR A 69 29.83 12.67 -2.97
CA TYR A 69 29.19 12.46 -1.67
C TYR A 69 29.18 10.95 -1.38
N PRO A 70 29.73 10.50 -0.24
CA PRO A 70 29.76 9.08 0.08
C PRO A 70 28.35 8.57 0.42
N SER A 71 28.04 7.34 0.00
CA SER A 71 26.80 6.67 0.39
C SER A 71 26.81 6.29 1.87
N GLU A 72 25.71 6.55 2.57
CA GLU A 72 25.56 6.15 3.98
C GLU A 72 25.49 4.63 4.17
N GLN A 73 24.91 3.92 3.21
CA GLN A 73 24.74 2.47 3.24
C GLN A 73 25.10 1.85 1.90
N ILE A 74 25.60 0.61 1.94
CA ILE A 74 25.92 -0.19 0.76
C ILE A 74 25.04 -1.42 0.68
N ILE A 75 24.54 -1.73 -0.51
CA ILE A 75 23.79 -2.96 -0.77
C ILE A 75 24.79 -4.08 -0.97
N VAL A 76 24.72 -5.12 -0.12
CA VAL A 76 25.61 -6.28 -0.17
C VAL A 76 24.79 -7.54 -0.45
N THR A 77 25.26 -8.37 -1.38
CA THR A 77 24.70 -9.69 -1.62
C THR A 77 25.36 -10.72 -0.72
N GLU A 78 24.56 -11.66 -0.20
CA GLU A 78 25.12 -12.79 0.55
C GLU A 78 25.99 -13.65 -0.37
N LYS A 79 27.20 -14.01 0.11
CA LYS A 79 28.15 -14.84 -0.66
C LYS A 79 27.82 -16.33 -0.62
N THR A 80 26.93 -16.75 0.28
CA THR A 80 26.63 -18.16 0.50
C THR A 80 25.81 -18.72 -0.66
N SER A 81 26.20 -19.89 -1.16
CA SER A 81 25.40 -20.64 -2.13
C SER A 81 24.00 -20.91 -1.57
N ILE A 82 22.98 -20.69 -2.38
CA ILE A 82 21.57 -20.89 -2.01
C ILE A 82 21.30 -22.31 -1.51
N LEU A 83 21.99 -23.31 -2.07
CA LEU A 83 21.84 -24.71 -1.67
C LEU A 83 22.39 -24.94 -0.26
N LEU A 84 23.58 -24.39 0.03
CA LEU A 84 24.20 -24.51 1.36
C LEU A 84 23.38 -23.79 2.42
N LYS A 85 22.89 -22.58 2.11
CA LYS A 85 21.98 -21.82 2.99
C LYS A 85 20.73 -22.65 3.31
N TYR A 86 20.12 -23.27 2.30
CA TYR A 86 18.94 -24.11 2.47
C TYR A 86 19.22 -25.35 3.35
N MET A 87 20.30 -26.08 3.07
CA MET A 87 20.68 -27.26 3.86
C MET A 87 20.94 -26.91 5.32
N GLN A 88 21.71 -25.85 5.58
CA GLN A 88 22.01 -25.36 6.92
C GLN A 88 20.73 -24.99 7.68
N GLN A 89 19.84 -24.22 7.06
CA GLN A 89 18.55 -23.85 7.64
C GLN A 89 17.70 -25.07 8.00
N HIS A 90 17.65 -26.08 7.13
CA HIS A 90 16.92 -27.32 7.39
C HIS A 90 17.52 -28.12 8.55
N TRP A 91 18.85 -28.17 8.65
CA TRP A 91 19.55 -28.82 9.76
C TRP A 91 19.32 -28.09 11.08
N ASP A 92 19.52 -26.78 11.13
CA ASP A 92 19.34 -25.96 12.33
C ASP A 92 17.90 -26.02 12.84
N LYS A 93 16.91 -26.02 11.92
CA LYS A 93 15.49 -26.18 12.27
C LYS A 93 15.22 -27.54 12.94
N LYS A 94 15.79 -28.63 12.42
CA LYS A 94 15.66 -29.98 13.02
C LYS A 94 16.36 -30.08 14.37
N TYR A 95 17.51 -29.44 14.51
CA TYR A 95 18.32 -29.51 15.73
C TYR A 95 17.76 -28.62 16.85
N ASN A 96 17.26 -27.43 16.53
CA ASN A 96 16.62 -26.54 17.52
C ASN A 96 15.30 -27.09 18.07
N ASN A 97 14.58 -27.90 17.29
CA ASN A 97 13.41 -28.61 17.81
C ASN A 97 13.78 -29.63 18.89
N LYS A 98 14.91 -30.35 18.74
CA LYS A 98 15.39 -31.32 19.74
C LYS A 98 15.80 -30.67 21.08
N LYS A 99 16.29 -29.44 21.06
CA LYS A 99 16.66 -28.71 22.28
C LYS A 99 15.46 -28.17 23.06
N ARG A 100 14.29 -28.01 22.42
CA ARG A 100 13.06 -27.57 23.08
C ARG A 100 12.39 -28.71 23.86
N ASP A 101 12.47 -29.94 23.37
CA ASP A 101 11.84 -31.11 24.00
C ASP A 101 12.60 -31.65 25.23
N LEU A 102 13.85 -31.24 25.43
CA LEU A 102 14.65 -31.63 26.60
C LEU A 102 14.43 -30.72 27.82
N SER A 103 13.59 -29.69 27.70
CA SER A 103 13.07 -28.99 28.88
C SER A 103 11.96 -29.86 29.48
N PRO A 104 12.00 -30.25 30.77
CA PRO A 104 10.84 -30.86 31.41
C PRO A 104 9.63 -29.95 31.15
N GLN A 105 8.49 -30.55 30.77
CA GLN A 105 7.24 -29.84 30.53
C GLN A 105 6.91 -28.94 31.72
N SER A 106 7.25 -27.66 31.61
CA SER A 106 6.59 -26.61 32.38
C SER A 106 5.43 -26.14 31.52
N HIS A 107 4.22 -26.57 31.88
CA HIS A 107 2.97 -26.02 31.40
C HIS A 107 2.89 -24.53 31.76
N GLU A 108 3.45 -23.64 30.93
CA GLU A 108 3.11 -22.22 30.95
C GLU A 108 3.05 -21.71 29.50
N PRO A 109 1.96 -21.01 29.12
CA PRO A 109 1.82 -20.48 27.78
C PRO A 109 2.90 -19.43 27.51
N PRO A 110 3.37 -19.30 26.25
CA PRO A 110 4.44 -18.38 25.91
C PRO A 110 3.97 -16.94 26.12
N LYS A 111 4.31 -16.36 27.28
CA LYS A 111 4.12 -14.93 27.54
C LYS A 111 5.02 -14.16 26.57
N LYS A 112 4.40 -13.42 25.64
CA LYS A 112 5.05 -12.43 24.78
C LYS A 112 5.96 -11.56 25.65
N ARG A 113 7.27 -11.65 25.45
CA ARG A 113 8.21 -10.73 26.11
C ARG A 113 8.12 -9.38 25.40
N LEU A 114 7.72 -8.37 26.15
CA LEU A 114 7.87 -6.97 25.78
C LEU A 114 9.36 -6.70 25.55
N ARG A 115 9.72 -6.11 24.40
CA ARG A 115 11.10 -5.79 24.05
C ARG A 115 11.56 -4.62 24.91
N THR A 116 12.13 -4.93 26.08
CA THR A 116 12.80 -3.93 26.91
C THR A 116 14.15 -3.63 26.28
N ASP A 117 14.29 -2.40 25.79
CA ASP A 117 15.58 -1.79 25.48
C ASP A 117 16.42 -1.74 26.77
N GLY A 118 17.68 -2.13 26.70
CA GLY A 118 18.50 -2.38 27.88
C GLY A 118 19.97 -2.30 27.52
N SER A 119 20.49 -1.07 27.55
CA SER A 119 21.90 -0.72 27.50
C SER A 119 22.79 -1.73 28.23
N ARG A 120 23.83 -2.20 27.54
CA ARG A 120 25.00 -2.80 28.16
C ARG A 120 26.23 -2.11 27.61
N GLU A 121 26.61 -1.02 28.27
CA GLU A 121 28.02 -0.73 28.49
C GLU A 121 28.61 -1.90 29.28
N THR A 122 29.67 -2.50 28.75
CA THR A 122 30.65 -3.23 29.57
C THR A 122 32.03 -2.89 29.05
N SER A 123 32.60 -1.83 29.62
CA SER A 123 34.05 -1.77 29.85
C SER A 123 34.47 -2.97 30.67
N LEU A 124 35.49 -3.72 30.23
CA LEU A 124 36.69 -4.02 31.01
C LEU A 124 37.60 -5.00 30.25
N ASN A 125 38.86 -4.58 30.19
CA ASN A 125 40.11 -5.28 29.96
C ASN A 125 40.09 -6.80 30.17
N ASP A 126 40.83 -7.53 29.33
CA ASP A 126 42.01 -8.29 29.78
C ASP A 126 42.83 -8.82 28.58
N TYR A 127 44.13 -8.49 28.62
CA TYR A 127 45.30 -8.90 27.80
C TYR A 127 45.33 -8.61 26.29
#